data_AF-A0A914TYH8-F1
#
_entry.id   AF-A0A914TYH8-F1
#
_cell.length_a   1.000
_cell.length_b   1.000
_cell.length_c   1.000
_cell.angle_alpha   90.00
_cell.angle_beta   90.00
_cell.angle_gamma   90.00
#
_symmetry.space_group_name_H-M   'P 1'
#
loop_
_entity.id
_entity.type
_entity.pdbx_description
1 polymer ?
#
loop_
_entity_poly.entity_id
_entity_poly.type
_entity_poly.pdbx_seq_one_letter_code
_entity_poly.pdbx_strand_id
1 'polypeptide(L)'
;MPLGSLFGGGSSSGPKPQPLQSETNKKEKREKTSSSAAKDIDKDCKGTTLKINKKSFTIEKKLAEGGFAIVYLVYDKHSRYYALKRQLIRDDPRQLEACKTESQIVKNLSGHKNLISYIDNQLTVNKAGVYDYMLLTVYYKTSVLQLMNSRLLANKWLTVNE
;
A
#
# COMPACT_ATOMS: atom_id res chain seq x y z
N MET A 1 -23.40 66.24 13.41
CA MET A 1 -22.11 66.04 12.71
C MET A 1 -21.01 66.30 13.72
N PRO A 2 -20.07 65.37 13.91
CA PRO A 2 -18.82 65.46 13.17
C PRO A 2 -18.34 64.14 12.55
N LEU A 3 -17.41 64.30 11.60
CA LEU A 3 -16.77 63.31 10.77
C LEU A 3 -15.79 62.42 11.56
N GLY A 4 -15.82 61.11 11.32
CA GLY A 4 -14.79 60.17 11.74
C GLY A 4 -13.64 60.12 10.74
N SER A 5 -12.42 60.42 11.20
CA SER A 5 -11.18 60.34 10.44
C SER A 5 -10.86 58.93 9.96
N LEU A 6 -10.56 58.86 8.67
CA LEU A 6 -9.89 57.75 7.99
C LEU A 6 -8.39 57.84 8.29
N PHE A 7 -7.82 56.89 9.03
CA PHE A 7 -6.37 56.67 9.02
C PHE A 7 -6.07 55.17 8.95
N GLY A 8 -5.39 54.82 7.86
CA GLY A 8 -4.94 53.46 7.58
C GLY A 8 -3.74 53.07 8.43
N GLY A 9 -3.60 51.76 8.62
CA GLY A 9 -2.43 51.11 9.18
C GLY A 9 -2.41 49.68 8.68
N GLY A 10 -1.69 49.45 7.58
CA GLY A 10 -1.35 48.11 7.13
C GLY A 10 -0.35 47.47 8.10
N SER A 11 -0.60 46.24 8.51
CA SER A 11 0.44 45.35 9.00
C SER A 11 0.16 43.92 8.55
N SER A 12 1.20 43.33 8.00
CA SER A 12 1.31 42.01 7.39
C SER A 12 0.90 40.86 8.32
N SER A 13 -0.02 40.00 7.87
CA SER A 13 -0.30 38.71 8.48
C SER A 13 0.08 37.57 7.52
N GLY A 14 1.30 37.05 7.67
CA GLY A 14 1.61 35.70 7.22
C GLY A 14 0.82 34.67 8.05
N PRO A 15 0.42 33.52 7.49
CA PRO A 15 -0.39 32.55 8.21
C PRO A 15 0.41 31.92 9.36
N LYS A 16 -0.11 32.08 10.59
CA LYS A 16 0.40 31.44 11.81
C LYS A 16 0.05 29.95 11.79
N PRO A 17 0.99 29.02 12.09
CA PRO A 17 0.67 27.61 12.22
C PRO A 17 -0.21 27.36 13.45
N GLN A 18 -1.33 26.67 13.26
CA GLN A 18 -2.22 26.24 14.35
C GLN A 18 -1.65 24.99 15.05
N PRO A 19 -1.61 24.95 16.40
CA PRO A 19 -1.22 23.75 17.13
C PRO A 19 -2.35 22.71 17.15
N LEU A 20 -1.97 21.46 16.93
CA LEU A 20 -2.83 20.28 16.95
C LEU A 20 -3.28 19.99 18.39
N GLN A 21 -4.58 20.17 18.68
CA GLN A 21 -5.14 19.84 19.99
C GLN A 21 -5.33 18.33 20.13
N SER A 22 -4.68 17.74 21.14
CA SER A 22 -4.88 16.36 21.56
C SER A 22 -6.14 16.26 22.42
N GLU A 23 -7.22 15.69 21.87
CA GLU A 23 -8.38 15.30 22.67
C GLU A 23 -8.15 13.92 23.29
N THR A 24 -7.97 13.91 24.61
CA THR A 24 -8.22 12.73 25.43
C THR A 24 -9.73 12.52 25.52
N ASN A 25 -10.26 11.35 25.14
CA ASN A 25 -11.59 10.96 25.60
C ASN A 25 -11.73 9.46 25.91
N LYS A 26 -12.60 9.24 26.89
CA LYS A 26 -12.82 8.06 27.71
C LYS A 26 -13.28 6.82 26.93
N LYS A 27 -12.91 5.67 27.50
CA LYS A 27 -13.51 4.35 27.26
C LYS A 27 -15.04 4.41 27.35
N GLU A 28 -15.71 3.95 26.30
CA GLU A 28 -17.01 3.29 26.41
C GLU A 28 -17.01 1.97 25.62
N LYS A 29 -17.61 0.97 26.25
CA LYS A 29 -17.59 -0.46 25.94
C LYS A 29 -18.78 -0.79 25.05
N ARG A 30 -18.54 -1.34 23.85
CA ARG A 30 -19.56 -2.08 23.09
C ARG A 30 -18.94 -3.28 22.39
N GLU A 31 -19.52 -4.46 22.65
CA GLU A 31 -19.00 -5.77 22.25
C GLU A 31 -19.21 -6.10 20.76
N LYS A 32 -18.16 -6.75 20.21
CA LYS A 32 -18.13 -7.95 19.33
C LYS A 32 -19.02 -7.96 18.07
N THR A 33 -18.38 -7.86 16.89
CA THR A 33 -18.12 -8.98 15.94
C THR A 33 -17.60 -8.43 14.60
N SER A 34 -16.29 -8.25 14.43
CA SER A 34 -15.70 -7.94 13.08
C SER A 34 -14.16 -7.99 12.99
N SER A 35 -13.46 -8.59 13.96
CA SER A 35 -12.01 -8.32 14.12
C SER A 35 -11.05 -9.51 13.95
N SER A 36 -11.47 -10.65 13.40
CA SER A 36 -10.55 -11.80 13.21
C SER A 36 -9.80 -11.75 11.88
N ALA A 37 -10.47 -11.62 10.74
CA ALA A 37 -9.83 -11.73 9.43
C ALA A 37 -8.87 -10.57 9.08
N ALA A 38 -9.17 -9.36 9.53
CA ALA A 38 -8.29 -8.20 9.32
C ALA A 38 -7.03 -8.24 10.22
N LYS A 39 -7.09 -8.93 11.37
CA LYS A 39 -5.95 -9.06 12.29
C LYS A 39 -4.91 -10.07 11.81
N ASP A 40 -5.26 -10.97 10.89
CA ASP A 40 -4.35 -12.00 10.41
C ASP A 40 -3.29 -11.48 9.42
N ILE A 41 -3.49 -10.30 8.82
CA ILE A 41 -2.55 -9.73 7.84
C ILE A 41 -1.39 -8.96 8.52
N ASP A 42 -1.62 -8.43 9.72
CA ASP A 42 -0.63 -7.63 10.47
C ASP A 42 0.33 -8.49 11.32
N LYS A 43 0.03 -9.80 11.45
CA LYS A 43 0.94 -10.75 12.09
C LYS A 43 2.17 -10.97 11.21
N ASP A 44 3.34 -11.21 11.82
CA ASP A 44 4.55 -11.56 11.07
C ASP A 44 4.29 -12.84 10.24
N CYS A 45 4.11 -12.65 8.94
CA CYS A 45 3.72 -13.72 8.01
C CYS A 45 4.95 -14.45 7.43
N LYS A 46 6.17 -14.13 7.87
CA LYS A 46 7.39 -14.75 7.35
C LYS A 46 7.32 -16.29 7.46
N GLY A 47 7.69 -16.97 6.38
CA GLY A 47 7.65 -18.43 6.27
C GLY A 47 6.28 -19.01 5.90
N THR A 48 5.21 -18.20 5.88
CA THR A 48 3.89 -18.67 5.42
C THR A 48 3.94 -19.00 3.94
N THR A 49 3.44 -20.18 3.58
CA THR A 49 3.34 -20.60 2.18
C THR A 49 1.94 -20.34 1.64
N LEU A 50 1.89 -19.60 0.54
CA LEU A 50 0.70 -19.23 -0.19
C LEU A 50 0.63 -20.02 -1.48
N LYS A 51 -0.58 -20.39 -1.91
CA LYS A 51 -0.82 -21.05 -3.19
C LYS A 51 -1.47 -20.06 -4.13
N ILE A 52 -0.83 -19.85 -5.29
CA ILE A 52 -1.38 -19.05 -6.38
C ILE A 52 -1.52 -19.99 -7.58
N ASN A 53 -2.77 -20.29 -7.94
CA ASN A 53 -3.14 -21.29 -8.93
C ASN A 53 -2.45 -22.65 -8.67
N LYS A 54 -1.55 -23.08 -9.56
CA LYS A 54 -0.82 -24.35 -9.45
C LYS A 54 0.57 -24.22 -8.82
N LYS A 55 0.97 -23.01 -8.39
CA LYS A 55 2.30 -22.71 -7.86
C LYS A 55 2.21 -22.35 -6.37
N SER A 56 3.30 -22.60 -5.65
CA SER A 56 3.41 -22.27 -4.23
C SER A 56 4.55 -21.28 -4.02
N PHE A 57 4.30 -20.29 -3.18
CA PHE A 57 5.21 -19.21 -2.88
C PHE A 57 5.32 -19.02 -1.37
N THR A 58 6.52 -18.83 -0.86
CA THR A 58 6.76 -18.61 0.57
C THR A 58 7.10 -17.14 0.82
N ILE A 59 6.49 -16.56 1.86
CA ILE A 59 6.72 -15.16 2.23
C ILE A 59 8.08 -15.02 2.91
N GLU A 60 8.92 -14.15 2.36
CA GLU A 60 10.22 -13.79 2.95
C GLU A 60 10.09 -12.60 3.90
N LYS A 61 9.41 -11.53 3.46
CA LYS A 61 9.21 -10.30 4.25
C LYS A 61 8.09 -9.42 3.67
N LYS A 62 7.59 -8.49 4.49
CA LYS A 62 6.74 -7.38 4.05
C LYS A 62 7.59 -6.31 3.34
N LEU A 63 7.18 -5.91 2.13
CA LEU A 63 7.82 -4.85 1.35
C LEU A 63 7.16 -3.50 1.59
N ALA A 64 5.82 -3.48 1.59
CA ALA A 64 5.03 -2.28 1.78
C ALA A 64 3.67 -2.65 2.36
N GLU A 65 3.06 -1.66 3.02
CA GLU A 65 1.70 -1.73 3.53
C GLU A 65 0.97 -0.45 3.11
N GLY A 66 -0.25 -0.62 2.65
CA GLY A 66 -1.19 0.47 2.42
C GLY A 66 -2.54 0.15 3.05
N GLY A 67 -3.45 1.13 3.04
CA GLY A 67 -4.76 0.96 3.70
C GLY A 67 -5.66 -0.14 3.13
N PHE A 68 -5.33 -0.69 1.96
CA PHE A 68 -6.13 -1.71 1.28
C PHE A 68 -5.37 -3.03 1.05
N ALA A 69 -4.04 -2.99 1.01
CA ALA A 69 -3.25 -4.14 0.57
C ALA A 69 -1.88 -4.14 1.23
N ILE A 70 -1.32 -5.34 1.38
CA ILE A 70 0.07 -5.55 1.76
C ILE A 70 0.81 -6.13 0.58
N VAL A 71 2.04 -5.66 0.36
CA VAL A 71 2.95 -6.20 -0.64
C VAL A 71 4.02 -7.00 0.06
N TYR A 72 4.15 -8.27 -0.29
CA TYR A 72 5.14 -9.18 0.23
C TYR A 72 6.22 -9.48 -0.81
N LEU A 73 7.45 -9.68 -0.33
CA LEU A 73 8.47 -10.39 -1.07
C LEU A 73 8.22 -11.88 -0.86
N VAL A 74 8.02 -12.61 -1.96
CA VAL A 74 7.81 -14.07 -1.92
C VAL A 74 8.80 -14.76 -2.83
N TYR A 75 9.07 -16.04 -2.58
CA TYR A 75 9.90 -16.86 -3.46
C TYR A 75 9.23 -18.19 -3.82
N ASP A 76 9.53 -18.70 -5.02
CA ASP A 76 9.09 -20.03 -5.46
C ASP A 76 10.04 -21.14 -5.01
N LYS A 77 9.71 -22.39 -5.34
CA LYS A 77 10.55 -23.57 -5.06
C LYS A 77 11.94 -23.52 -5.72
N HIS A 78 12.14 -22.64 -6.69
CA HIS A 78 13.41 -22.43 -7.39
C HIS A 78 14.15 -21.19 -6.87
N SER A 79 13.76 -20.67 -5.70
CA SER A 79 14.36 -19.50 -5.05
C SER A 79 14.32 -18.24 -5.92
N ARG A 80 13.38 -18.14 -6.85
CA ARG A 80 13.13 -16.90 -7.60
C ARG A 80 12.19 -16.00 -6.81
N TYR A 81 12.54 -14.73 -6.72
CA TYR A 81 11.80 -13.74 -5.95
C TYR A 81 10.75 -12.99 -6.78
N TYR A 82 9.62 -12.69 -6.15
CA TYR A 82 8.47 -12.01 -6.74
C TYR A 82 7.87 -11.01 -5.75
N ALA A 83 7.16 -10.03 -6.28
CA ALA A 83 6.34 -9.12 -5.49
C ALA A 83 4.88 -9.58 -5.54
N LEU A 84 4.32 -9.85 -4.36
CA LEU A 84 2.95 -10.30 -4.19
C LEU A 84 2.13 -9.23 -3.50
N LYS A 85 1.20 -8.60 -4.21
CA LYS A 85 0.17 -7.76 -3.61
C LYS A 85 -0.97 -8.66 -3.13
N ARG A 86 -1.32 -8.58 -1.84
CA ARG A 86 -2.45 -9.31 -1.24
C ARG A 86 -3.44 -8.32 -0.63
N GLN A 87 -4.72 -8.51 -0.91
CA GLN A 87 -5.80 -7.64 -0.46
C GLN A 87 -7.00 -8.49 -0.03
N LEU A 88 -7.49 -8.25 1.19
CA LEU A 88 -8.73 -8.84 1.67
C LEU A 88 -9.90 -7.89 1.38
N ILE A 89 -10.90 -8.39 0.69
CA ILE A 89 -12.02 -7.61 0.16
C ILE A 89 -13.29 -8.16 0.81
N ARG A 90 -14.11 -7.26 1.36
CA ARG A 90 -15.47 -7.63 1.77
C ARG A 90 -16.32 -7.90 0.52
N ASP A 91 -17.47 -8.53 0.66
CA ASP A 91 -18.39 -8.79 -0.45
C ASP A 91 -19.02 -7.48 -0.98
N ASP A 92 -18.18 -6.68 -1.65
CA ASP A 92 -18.51 -5.42 -2.29
C ASP A 92 -18.18 -5.54 -3.78
N PRO A 93 -19.20 -5.61 -4.65
CA PRO A 93 -19.02 -5.75 -6.09
C PRO A 93 -18.08 -4.70 -6.70
N ARG A 94 -18.08 -3.47 -6.19
CA ARG A 94 -17.25 -2.39 -6.74
C ARG A 94 -15.76 -2.66 -6.49
N GLN A 95 -15.41 -3.12 -5.30
CA GLN A 95 -14.03 -3.45 -4.95
C GLN A 95 -13.55 -4.70 -5.69
N LEU A 96 -14.42 -5.69 -5.87
CA LEU A 96 -14.12 -6.89 -6.64
C LEU A 96 -13.85 -6.56 -8.12
N GLU A 97 -14.68 -5.73 -8.74
CA GLU A 97 -14.46 -5.28 -10.12
C GLU A 97 -13.19 -4.44 -10.26
N ALA A 98 -12.87 -3.59 -9.27
CA ALA A 98 -11.62 -2.85 -9.26
C ALA A 98 -10.39 -3.79 -9.24
N CYS A 99 -10.42 -4.87 -8.44
CA CYS A 99 -9.33 -5.84 -8.39
C CYS A 99 -9.21 -6.66 -9.69
N LYS A 100 -10.33 -7.05 -10.30
CA LYS A 100 -10.33 -7.72 -11.62
C LYS A 100 -9.71 -6.80 -12.68
N THR A 101 -10.17 -5.55 -12.71
CA THR A 101 -9.66 -4.52 -13.63
C THR A 101 -8.16 -4.29 -13.43
N GLU A 102 -7.69 -4.21 -12.19
CA GLU A 102 -6.27 -4.10 -11.87
C GLU A 102 -5.45 -5.23 -12.49
N SER A 103 -5.84 -6.50 -12.26
CA SER A 103 -5.13 -7.64 -12.84
C SER A 103 -5.12 -7.61 -14.37
N GLN A 104 -6.23 -7.21 -14.98
CA GLN A 104 -6.38 -7.16 -16.43
C GLN A 104 -5.50 -6.07 -17.05
N ILE A 105 -5.44 -4.88 -16.44
CA ILE A 105 -4.56 -3.80 -16.89
C ILE A 105 -3.09 -4.24 -16.81
N VAL A 106 -2.66 -4.77 -15.66
CA VAL A 106 -1.26 -5.18 -15.46
C VAL A 106 -0.88 -6.31 -16.41
N LYS A 107 -1.81 -7.25 -16.66
CA LYS A 107 -1.61 -8.32 -17.64
C LYS A 107 -1.48 -7.80 -19.07
N ASN A 108 -2.36 -6.90 -19.49
CA ASN A 108 -2.39 -6.37 -20.87
C ASN A 108 -1.18 -5.48 -21.18
N LEU A 109 -0.63 -4.81 -20.16
CA LEU A 109 0.53 -3.94 -20.30
C LEU A 109 1.87 -4.66 -20.08
N SER A 110 1.83 -5.95 -19.73
CA SER A 110 3.02 -6.76 -19.50
C SER A 110 3.83 -6.91 -20.80
N GLY A 111 5.15 -6.78 -20.70
CA GLY A 111 6.08 -6.82 -21.83
C GLY A 111 6.68 -5.46 -22.19
N HIS A 112 6.11 -4.35 -21.73
CA HIS A 112 6.72 -3.04 -21.89
C HIS A 112 7.86 -2.83 -20.88
N LYS A 113 9.05 -2.43 -21.35
CA LYS A 113 10.28 -2.31 -20.53
C LYS A 113 10.17 -1.40 -19.30
N ASN A 114 9.29 -0.40 -19.35
CA ASN A 114 9.11 0.58 -18.28
C ASN A 114 7.90 0.28 -17.38
N LEU A 115 7.21 -0.85 -17.59
CA LEU A 115 6.04 -1.23 -16.81
C LEU A 115 6.32 -2.52 -16.03
N ILE A 116 5.60 -2.68 -14.92
CA ILE A 116 5.70 -3.87 -14.10
C ILE A 116 5.23 -5.10 -14.88
N SER A 117 6.01 -6.17 -14.79
CA SER A 117 5.70 -7.41 -15.50
C SER A 117 4.75 -8.30 -14.69
N TYR A 118 3.64 -8.68 -15.31
CA TYR A 118 2.65 -9.60 -14.76
C TYR A 118 3.19 -11.03 -14.73
N ILE A 119 2.90 -11.77 -13.65
CA ILE A 119 3.21 -13.20 -13.53
C ILE A 119 1.95 -14.04 -13.43
N ASP A 120 1.10 -13.76 -12.43
CA ASP A 120 -0.13 -14.49 -12.18
C ASP A 120 -1.06 -13.73 -11.24
N ASN A 121 -2.34 -14.12 -11.17
CA ASN A 121 -3.26 -13.61 -10.15
C ASN A 121 -4.27 -14.68 -9.73
N GLN A 122 -4.84 -14.50 -8.53
CA GLN A 122 -5.90 -15.36 -8.02
C GLN A 122 -6.86 -14.56 -7.16
N LEU A 123 -8.15 -14.88 -7.27
CA LEU A 123 -9.21 -14.39 -6.40
C LEU A 123 -9.89 -15.61 -5.78
N THR A 124 -9.85 -15.72 -4.46
CA THR A 124 -10.56 -16.78 -3.72
C THR A 124 -11.51 -16.17 -2.70
N VAL A 125 -12.48 -16.95 -2.26
CA VAL A 125 -13.40 -16.56 -1.18
C VAL A 125 -13.21 -17.51 -0.01
N ASN A 126 -13.10 -16.97 1.19
CA ASN A 126 -13.03 -17.76 2.40
C ASN A 126 -14.44 -18.16 2.89
N LYS A 127 -14.51 -19.08 3.86
CA LYS A 127 -15.79 -19.53 4.45
C LYS A 127 -16.59 -18.41 5.13
N ALA A 128 -15.97 -17.28 5.43
CA ALA A 128 -16.59 -16.12 6.05
C ALA A 128 -17.06 -15.06 5.02
N GLY A 129 -17.01 -15.36 3.71
CA GLY A 129 -17.44 -14.45 2.64
C GLY A 129 -16.48 -13.30 2.37
N VAL A 130 -15.25 -13.35 2.90
CA VAL A 130 -14.19 -12.39 2.58
C VAL A 130 -13.38 -12.93 1.41
N TYR A 131 -13.21 -12.11 0.39
CA TYR A 131 -12.40 -12.44 -0.77
C TYR A 131 -10.93 -12.14 -0.49
N ASP A 132 -10.06 -13.06 -0.89
CA ASP A 132 -8.61 -12.94 -0.83
C ASP A 132 -8.08 -12.80 -2.26
N TYR A 133 -7.69 -11.58 -2.61
CA TYR A 133 -7.15 -11.22 -3.90
C TYR A 133 -5.63 -11.15 -3.85
N MET A 134 -4.99 -11.82 -4.81
CA MET A 134 -3.55 -11.98 -4.90
C MET A 134 -3.09 -11.64 -6.32
N LEU A 135 -2.19 -10.67 -6.44
CA LEU A 135 -1.57 -10.27 -7.70
C LEU A 135 -0.05 -10.45 -7.59
N LEU A 136 0.50 -11.35 -8.42
CA LEU A 136 1.90 -11.69 -8.46
C LEU A 136 2.59 -11.01 -9.65
N THR A 137 3.71 -10.37 -9.37
CA THR A 137 4.49 -9.60 -10.34
C THR A 137 5.98 -9.84 -10.15
N VAL A 138 6.79 -9.42 -11.14
CA VAL A 138 8.25 -9.42 -11.01
C VAL A 138 8.68 -8.52 -9.86
N TYR A 139 9.64 -8.99 -9.05
CA TYR A 139 10.23 -8.19 -7.99
C TYR A 139 11.36 -7.30 -8.51
N TYR A 140 11.27 -6.00 -8.21
CA TYR A 140 12.33 -5.03 -8.45
C TYR A 140 12.94 -4.63 -7.11
N LYS A 141 14.26 -4.81 -6.99
CA LYS A 141 14.98 -4.71 -5.71
C LYS A 141 14.98 -3.30 -5.11
N THR A 142 15.00 -2.27 -5.96
CA THR A 142 15.24 -0.89 -5.56
C THR A 142 14.10 0.00 -6.04
N SER A 143 13.59 0.85 -5.15
CA SER A 143 12.69 1.94 -5.52
C SER A 143 13.46 3.23 -5.76
N VAL A 144 12.87 4.15 -6.52
CA VAL A 144 13.47 5.48 -6.75
C VAL A 144 13.69 6.22 -5.44
N LEU A 145 12.77 6.11 -4.47
CA LEU A 145 12.94 6.70 -3.14
C LEU A 145 14.17 6.14 -2.41
N GLN A 146 14.36 4.83 -2.42
CA GLN A 146 15.51 4.20 -1.78
C GLN A 146 16.81 4.62 -2.47
N LEU A 147 16.79 4.78 -3.80
CA LEU A 147 17.90 5.27 -4.59
C LEU A 147 18.26 6.72 -4.21
N MET A 148 17.26 7.61 -4.17
CA MET A 148 17.42 9.01 -3.75
C MET A 148 18.02 9.13 -2.35
N ASN A 149 17.50 8.36 -1.39
CA ASN A 149 18.01 8.35 -0.02
C ASN A 149 19.46 7.87 0.05
N SER A 150 19.81 6.83 -0.71
CA SER A 150 21.18 6.33 -0.78
C SER A 150 22.15 7.38 -1.33
N ARG A 151 21.74 8.23 -2.28
CA ARG A 151 22.56 9.30 -2.84
C ARG A 151 22.70 10.48 -1.92
N LEU A 152 21.61 10.87 -1.24
CA LEU A 152 21.64 11.91 -0.23
C LEU A 152 22.63 11.56 0.88
N LEU A 153 22.61 10.31 1.38
CA LEU A 153 23.57 9.84 2.39
C LEU A 153 25.03 9.85 1.90
N ALA A 154 25.24 9.69 0.59
CA ALA A 154 26.57 9.73 -0.02
C ALA A 154 26.99 11.13 -0.48
N ASN A 155 26.17 12.17 -0.24
CA ASN A 155 26.34 13.52 -0.79
C ASN A 155 26.55 13.53 -2.32
N LYS A 156 25.79 12.69 -3.04
CA LYS A 156 25.79 12.59 -4.52
C LYS A 156 24.42 12.98 -5.08
N TRP A 157 24.39 13.38 -6.34
CA TRP A 157 23.16 13.57 -7.11
C TRP A 157 22.78 12.29 -7.89
N LEU A 158 21.53 12.25 -8.38
CA LEU A 158 21.10 11.22 -9.32
C LEU A 158 21.76 11.44 -10.68
N THR A 159 22.18 10.35 -11.31
CA THR A 159 22.82 10.35 -12.63
C THR A 159 22.02 9.52 -13.63
N VAL A 160 22.22 9.75 -14.92
CA VAL A 160 21.48 9.05 -15.99
C VAL A 160 21.83 7.55 -16.08
N ASN A 161 23.01 7.16 -15.60
CA ASN A 161 23.55 5.79 -15.74
C ASN A 161 23.39 4.95 -14.45
N GLU A 162 22.24 5.04 -13.79
CA GLU A 162 21.94 4.25 -12.59
C GLU A 162 21.29 2.90 -12.88
#